data_AF-A0A1F3VA95-F1
#
_entry.id   AF-A0A1F3VA95-F1
#
_cell.length_a   1.000
_cell.length_b   1.000
_cell.length_c   1.000
_cell.angle_alpha   90.00
_cell.angle_beta   90.00
_cell.angle_gamma   90.00
#
_symmetry.space_group_name_H-M   'P 1'
#
loop_
_entity.id
_entity.type
_entity.pdbx_description
1 polymer ?
#
loop_
_entity_poly.entity_id
_entity_poly.type
_entity_poly.pdbx_seq_one_letter_code
_entity_poly.pdbx_strand_id
1 'polypeptide(L)'
;MSQYNVVIMTHDIATPLYFCNNCKKVFDSSDSLFLVEDNSTRAFCSDVCIEKFFAPLVEFYEKKVRSLRTIEGVESELCLDYVNKRDKMGQLLVTPDEIYLQENTLKEKIYIFIKKFIDDSSGGSEEVLPIYLIIYSLVFEMSPSFIIMATATSSDKLLQRLKIGRKLEDISDFTAKARSSTTKVMQIDTEVITLLESKRSSLLANLLSRRVATDIAFEKFHEYEKFYQDTLNNPDEIYSFQDKDGGNIFSYIKAHEEKRRSFYYIVLCVKSSLRDSSEEQGIFPVLSFPTTDVALYSYYRSGEKISGGFKN
;
A
#
# COMPACT_ATOMS: atom_id res chain seq x y z
N MET A 1 18.31 63.83 7.54
CA MET A 1 18.97 62.63 6.97
C MET A 1 18.50 61.43 7.75
N SER A 2 17.52 60.68 7.22
CA SER A 2 16.94 59.50 7.88
C SER A 2 17.84 58.30 7.61
N GLN A 3 18.48 57.75 8.64
CA GLN A 3 19.23 56.50 8.56
C GLN A 3 18.23 55.35 8.43
N TYR A 4 18.25 54.67 7.29
CA TYR A 4 17.56 53.39 7.12
C TYR A 4 18.40 52.30 7.76
N ASN A 5 17.89 51.71 8.85
CA ASN A 5 18.41 50.45 9.39
C ASN A 5 18.03 49.32 8.43
N VAL A 6 18.98 48.89 7.61
CA VAL A 6 18.85 47.65 6.85
C VAL A 6 19.08 46.49 7.81
N VAL A 7 17.99 45.86 8.25
CA VAL A 7 18.06 44.56 8.93
C VAL A 7 18.38 43.52 7.86
N ILE A 8 19.66 43.17 7.72
CA ILE A 8 20.06 42.02 6.93
C ILE A 8 19.67 40.79 7.75
N MET A 9 18.50 40.23 7.47
CA MET A 9 18.16 38.89 7.92
C MET A 9 19.05 37.91 7.18
N THR A 10 20.14 37.47 7.81
CA THR A 10 20.91 36.31 7.39
C THR A 10 20.03 35.09 7.58
N HIS A 11 19.22 34.75 6.57
CA HIS A 11 18.68 33.39 6.47
C HIS A 11 19.85 32.47 6.19
N ASP A 12 20.09 31.56 7.12
CA ASP A 12 21.20 30.61 7.06
C ASP A 12 21.01 29.73 5.82
N ILE A 13 21.84 29.93 4.78
CA ILE A 13 21.80 29.20 3.49
C ILE A 13 22.22 27.72 3.67
N ALA A 14 22.56 27.33 4.90
CA ALA A 14 23.12 26.02 5.24
C ALA A 14 22.10 24.87 5.34
N THR A 15 20.79 25.12 5.22
CA THR A 15 19.78 24.04 5.34
C THR A 15 19.73 23.22 4.05
N PRO A 16 19.91 21.88 4.12
CA PRO A 16 19.81 21.03 2.93
C PRO A 16 18.39 21.06 2.35
N LEU A 17 18.29 21.24 1.03
CA LEU A 17 17.03 21.34 0.30
C LEU A 17 16.58 19.95 -0.17
N TYR A 18 15.38 19.52 0.24
CA TYR A 18 14.74 18.31 -0.25
C TYR A 18 13.50 18.65 -1.08
N PHE A 19 13.27 17.97 -2.20
CA PHE A 19 12.08 18.19 -3.01
C PHE A 19 11.62 16.93 -3.73
N CYS A 20 10.32 16.89 -4.07
CA CYS A 20 9.75 15.81 -4.86
C CYS A 20 10.15 15.93 -6.34
N ASN A 21 10.71 14.87 -6.92
CA ASN A 21 11.15 14.87 -8.33
C ASN A 21 10.01 15.01 -9.33
N ASN A 22 8.78 14.70 -8.95
CA ASN A 22 7.59 14.92 -9.79
C ASN A 22 7.03 16.35 -9.62
N CYS A 23 6.49 16.69 -8.44
CA CYS A 23 5.73 17.94 -8.25
C CYS A 23 6.57 19.14 -7.79
N LYS A 24 7.85 18.95 -7.50
CA LYS A 24 8.81 19.99 -7.05
C LYS A 24 8.47 20.65 -5.71
N LYS A 25 7.50 20.12 -4.96
CA LYS A 25 7.22 20.56 -3.58
C LYS A 25 8.47 20.34 -2.72
N VAL A 26 8.83 21.35 -1.92
CA VAL A 26 9.99 21.36 -1.01
C VAL A 26 9.60 20.81 0.35
N PHE A 27 10.53 20.13 1.00
CA PHE A 27 10.40 19.51 2.32
C PHE A 27 11.61 19.83 3.19
N ASP A 28 11.38 19.91 4.50
CA ASP A 28 12.42 20.24 5.49
C ASP A 28 13.30 19.04 5.87
N SER A 29 12.82 17.81 5.60
CA SER A 29 13.54 16.56 5.87
C SER A 29 13.36 15.56 4.73
N SER A 30 14.38 14.73 4.50
CA SER A 30 14.34 13.57 3.60
C SER A 30 13.37 12.48 4.04
N ASP A 31 13.03 12.40 5.34
CA ASP A 31 12.16 11.34 5.88
C ASP A 31 10.71 11.46 5.38
N SER A 32 10.35 12.66 4.91
CA SER A 32 9.04 12.94 4.29
C SER A 32 8.97 12.51 2.82
N LEU A 33 10.02 11.87 2.29
CA LEU A 33 10.10 11.47 0.90
C LEU A 33 10.29 9.94 0.76
N PHE A 34 9.72 9.42 -0.31
CA PHE A 34 9.80 8.04 -0.73
C PHE A 34 10.94 7.88 -1.74
N LEU A 35 11.77 6.85 -1.52
CA LEU A 35 12.79 6.38 -2.43
C LEU A 35 12.36 5.04 -3.00
N VAL A 36 12.52 4.88 -4.31
CA VAL A 36 12.16 3.64 -5.01
C VAL A 36 13.34 3.04 -5.78
N GLU A 37 14.53 3.62 -5.67
CA GLU A 37 15.71 3.17 -6.40
C GLU A 37 16.96 3.28 -5.53
N ASP A 38 17.75 2.21 -5.47
CA ASP A 38 19.07 2.24 -4.84
C ASP A 38 20.02 3.18 -5.57
N ASN A 39 20.75 4.00 -4.79
CA ASN A 39 21.71 4.99 -5.29
C ASN A 39 21.10 6.08 -6.19
N SER A 40 19.79 6.28 -6.12
CA SER A 40 19.11 7.36 -6.83
C SER A 40 19.03 8.61 -5.97
N THR A 41 19.19 9.77 -6.60
CA THR A 41 18.90 11.07 -5.97
C THR A 41 17.42 11.44 -6.12
N ARG A 42 16.61 10.56 -6.72
CA ARG A 42 15.19 10.80 -6.97
C ARG A 42 14.36 10.41 -5.75
N ALA A 43 13.60 11.36 -5.24
CA ALA A 43 12.74 11.23 -4.09
C ALA A 43 11.34 11.80 -4.40
N PHE A 44 10.30 11.22 -3.80
CA PHE A 44 8.91 11.54 -4.14
C PHE A 44 8.09 11.80 -2.89
N CYS A 45 7.08 12.67 -2.95
CA CYS A 45 6.25 12.97 -1.78
C CYS A 45 5.04 12.06 -1.59
N SER A 46 4.74 11.21 -2.57
CA SER A 46 3.58 10.30 -2.54
C SER A 46 3.67 9.28 -3.67
N ASP A 47 2.92 8.19 -3.54
CA ASP A 47 2.76 7.17 -4.60
C ASP A 47 2.23 7.77 -5.90
N VAL A 48 1.27 8.70 -5.81
CA VAL A 48 0.75 9.44 -6.97
C VAL A 48 1.86 10.18 -7.73
N CYS A 49 2.88 10.67 -7.02
CA CYS A 49 4.02 11.32 -7.66
C CYS A 49 4.99 10.32 -8.29
N ILE A 50 5.19 9.15 -7.69
CA ILE A 50 5.99 8.06 -8.24
C ILE A 50 5.34 7.56 -9.53
N GLU A 51 4.05 7.20 -9.47
CA GLU A 51 3.27 6.70 -10.61
C GLU A 51 3.29 7.68 -11.78
N LYS A 52 3.03 8.97 -11.54
CA LYS A 52 3.07 9.99 -12.60
C LYS A 52 4.45 10.16 -13.22
N PHE A 53 5.51 10.09 -12.41
CA PHE A 53 6.87 10.23 -12.89
C PHE A 53 7.29 9.04 -13.77
N PHE A 54 6.95 7.82 -13.35
CA PHE A 54 7.33 6.59 -14.05
C PHE A 54 6.30 6.11 -15.08
N ALA A 55 5.14 6.77 -15.23
CA ALA A 55 4.12 6.41 -16.22
C ALA A 55 4.69 6.23 -17.65
N PRO A 56 5.58 7.11 -18.18
CA PRO A 56 6.17 6.90 -19.50
C PRO A 56 7.01 5.61 -19.59
N LEU A 57 7.66 5.22 -18.49
CA LEU A 57 8.46 4.00 -18.41
C LEU A 57 7.57 2.75 -18.39
N VAL A 58 6.48 2.80 -17.60
CA VAL A 58 5.44 1.75 -17.56
C VAL A 58 4.88 1.53 -18.96
N GLU A 59 4.40 2.59 -19.62
CA GLU A 59 3.84 2.52 -20.98
C GLU A 59 4.83 1.93 -22.00
N PHE A 60 6.11 2.30 -21.91
CA PHE A 60 7.16 1.76 -22.77
C PHE A 60 7.30 0.24 -22.62
N TYR A 61 7.40 -0.26 -21.38
CA TYR A 61 7.58 -1.69 -21.13
C TYR A 61 6.31 -2.50 -21.43
N GLU A 62 5.13 -2.00 -21.08
CA GLU A 62 3.87 -2.64 -21.43
C GLU A 62 3.71 -2.78 -22.95
N LYS A 63 4.02 -1.71 -23.71
CA LYS A 63 3.99 -1.75 -25.17
C LYS A 63 5.02 -2.74 -25.73
N LYS A 64 6.22 -2.78 -25.15
CA LYS A 64 7.28 -3.72 -25.56
C LYS A 64 6.85 -5.16 -25.34
N VAL A 65 6.28 -5.50 -24.18
CA VAL A 65 5.78 -6.85 -23.89
C VAL A 65 4.63 -7.22 -24.81
N ARG A 66 3.69 -6.30 -25.04
CA ARG A 66 2.59 -6.52 -26.00
C ARG A 66 3.11 -6.84 -27.41
N SER A 67 4.10 -6.10 -27.89
CA SER A 67 4.75 -6.37 -29.18
C SER A 67 5.43 -7.73 -29.23
N LEU A 68 6.17 -8.10 -28.17
CA LEU A 68 6.80 -9.42 -28.08
C LEU A 68 5.78 -10.56 -28.09
N ARG A 69 4.66 -10.39 -27.40
CA ARG A 69 3.55 -11.36 -27.43
C ARG A 69 2.99 -11.54 -28.84
N THR A 70 2.80 -10.45 -29.57
CA THR A 70 2.36 -10.52 -30.99
C THR A 70 3.37 -11.23 -31.87
N ILE A 71 4.67 -10.97 -31.69
CA ILE A 71 5.71 -11.63 -32.49
C ILE A 71 5.75 -13.14 -32.19
N GLU A 72 5.52 -13.54 -30.95
CA GLU A 72 5.53 -14.95 -30.54
C GLU A 72 4.16 -15.64 -30.68
N GLY A 73 3.12 -14.92 -31.12
CA GLY A 73 1.76 -15.48 -31.28
C GLY A 73 1.08 -15.90 -29.98
N VAL A 74 1.38 -15.21 -28.87
CA VAL A 74 0.87 -15.48 -27.50
C VAL A 74 0.24 -14.23 -26.88
N GLU A 75 -0.57 -13.51 -27.65
CA GLU A 75 -1.28 -12.30 -27.22
C GLU A 75 -2.23 -12.55 -26.05
N SER A 76 -2.81 -13.75 -25.99
CA SER A 76 -3.75 -14.19 -24.97
C SER A 76 -3.30 -15.53 -24.42
N GLU A 77 -3.11 -15.61 -23.11
CA GLU A 77 -2.86 -16.86 -22.39
C GLU A 77 -3.73 -16.89 -21.12
N LEU A 78 -4.28 -18.04 -20.77
CA LEU A 78 -5.04 -18.21 -19.53
C LEU A 78 -4.20 -17.88 -18.28
N CYS A 79 -2.90 -18.14 -18.36
CA CYS A 79 -1.98 -17.88 -17.26
C CYS A 79 -1.76 -16.38 -17.00
N LEU A 80 -2.17 -15.47 -17.88
CA LEU A 80 -2.11 -14.02 -17.64
C LEU A 80 -2.79 -13.60 -16.34
N ASP A 81 -3.84 -14.32 -15.92
CA ASP A 81 -4.55 -14.05 -14.67
C ASP A 81 -3.68 -14.25 -13.42
N TYR A 82 -2.54 -14.95 -13.52
CA TYR A 82 -1.58 -15.07 -12.41
C TYR A 82 -1.08 -13.72 -11.91
N VAL A 83 -1.09 -12.68 -12.75
CA VAL A 83 -0.74 -11.31 -12.36
C VAL A 83 -1.73 -10.77 -11.32
N ASN A 84 -2.99 -11.18 -11.36
CA ASN A 84 -4.04 -10.75 -10.44
C ASN A 84 -4.12 -11.60 -9.15
N LYS A 85 -3.48 -12.78 -9.15
CA LYS A 85 -3.46 -13.68 -7.99
C LYS A 85 -2.49 -13.18 -6.93
N ARG A 86 -3.02 -12.60 -5.84
CA ARG A 86 -2.24 -11.98 -4.75
C ARG A 86 -1.21 -12.94 -4.15
N ASP A 87 -1.61 -14.18 -3.92
CA ASP A 87 -0.79 -15.27 -3.38
C ASP A 87 0.37 -15.64 -4.31
N LYS A 88 0.19 -15.59 -5.63
CA LYS A 88 1.26 -15.84 -6.61
C LYS A 88 2.20 -14.63 -6.73
N MET A 89 1.65 -13.42 -6.76
CA MET A 89 2.44 -12.19 -6.77
C MET A 89 3.30 -12.05 -5.51
N GLY A 90 2.71 -12.29 -4.33
CA GLY A 90 3.43 -12.29 -3.06
C GLY A 90 4.58 -13.30 -3.03
N GLN A 91 4.35 -14.52 -3.53
CA GLN A 91 5.41 -15.53 -3.65
C GLN A 91 6.57 -15.09 -4.55
N LEU A 92 6.29 -14.41 -5.66
CA LEU A 92 7.33 -13.89 -6.54
C LEU A 92 8.13 -12.76 -5.88
N LEU A 93 7.46 -11.86 -5.16
CA LEU A 93 8.11 -10.74 -4.47
C LEU A 93 9.00 -11.18 -3.31
N VAL A 94 8.64 -12.27 -2.63
CA VAL A 94 9.37 -12.77 -1.45
C VAL A 94 10.39 -13.85 -1.81
N THR A 95 10.05 -14.73 -2.75
CA THR A 95 10.87 -15.89 -3.13
C THR A 95 10.96 -16.04 -4.66
N PRO A 96 11.57 -15.08 -5.37
CA PRO A 96 11.79 -15.23 -6.80
C PRO A 96 12.73 -16.41 -7.07
N ASP A 97 12.53 -17.11 -8.19
CA ASP A 97 13.43 -18.22 -8.59
C ASP A 97 14.62 -17.68 -9.39
N GLU A 98 14.41 -16.60 -10.15
CA GLU A 98 15.47 -15.93 -10.90
C GLU A 98 15.32 -14.41 -10.80
N ILE A 99 16.45 -13.70 -10.74
CA ILE A 99 16.50 -12.24 -10.87
C ILE A 99 17.51 -11.89 -11.97
N TYR A 100 17.09 -11.03 -12.90
CA TYR A 100 17.97 -10.42 -13.90
C TYR A 100 18.10 -8.92 -13.63
N LEU A 101 19.27 -8.37 -13.94
CA LEU A 101 19.56 -6.94 -13.85
C LEU A 101 19.88 -6.40 -15.23
N GLN A 102 19.06 -5.47 -15.68
CA GLN A 102 19.32 -4.63 -16.84
C GLN A 102 19.85 -3.27 -16.36
N GLU A 103 21.03 -2.87 -16.84
CA GLU A 103 21.62 -1.56 -16.57
C GLU A 103 21.84 -0.82 -17.91
N ASN A 104 21.40 0.43 -18.00
CA ASN A 104 21.62 1.26 -19.19
C ASN A 104 22.94 2.06 -19.10
N THR A 105 23.26 2.82 -20.15
CA THR A 105 24.47 3.66 -20.19
C THR A 105 24.47 4.78 -19.16
N LEU A 106 23.30 5.17 -18.65
CA LEU A 106 23.11 6.17 -17.59
C LEU A 106 23.15 5.55 -16.18
N LYS A 107 23.49 4.26 -16.06
CA LYS A 107 23.53 3.51 -14.80
C LYS A 107 22.16 3.32 -14.12
N GLU A 108 21.08 3.53 -14.87
CA GLU A 108 19.73 3.20 -14.39
C GLU A 108 19.52 1.69 -14.46
N LYS A 109 18.95 1.14 -13.39
CA LYS A 109 18.84 -0.29 -13.14
C LYS A 109 17.38 -0.71 -13.11
N ILE A 110 17.06 -1.76 -13.85
CA ILE A 110 15.75 -2.42 -13.82
C ILE A 110 15.98 -3.89 -13.50
N TYR A 111 15.26 -4.37 -12.51
CA TYR A 111 15.33 -5.74 -12.03
C TYR A 111 14.14 -6.52 -12.56
N ILE A 112 14.40 -7.74 -13.01
CA ILE A 112 13.39 -8.63 -13.58
C ILE A 112 13.32 -9.85 -12.68
N PHE A 113 12.23 -9.97 -11.94
CA PHE A 113 12.00 -11.09 -11.04
C PHE A 113 11.11 -12.10 -11.73
N ILE A 114 11.47 -13.38 -11.63
CA ILE A 114 10.77 -14.48 -12.30
C ILE A 114 10.49 -15.56 -11.28
N LYS A 115 9.26 -16.06 -11.27
CA LYS A 115 8.87 -17.24 -10.50
C LYS A 115 8.12 -18.24 -11.36
N LYS A 116 8.50 -19.51 -11.26
CA LYS A 116 7.89 -20.64 -11.93
C LYS A 116 6.83 -21.25 -11.01
N PHE A 117 5.66 -21.50 -11.57
CA PHE A 117 4.57 -22.22 -10.95
C PHE A 117 4.23 -23.45 -11.79
N ILE A 118 3.85 -24.52 -11.09
CA ILE A 118 3.32 -25.75 -11.68
C ILE A 118 1.90 -25.86 -11.12
N ASP A 119 0.89 -25.85 -11.98
CA ASP A 119 -0.51 -25.93 -11.55
C ASP A 119 -0.96 -27.39 -11.57
N ASP A 120 -1.15 -27.97 -10.39
CA ASP A 120 -1.53 -29.39 -10.21
C ASP A 120 -3.07 -29.60 -10.29
N SER A 121 -3.81 -28.55 -10.66
CA SER A 121 -5.28 -28.51 -10.58
C SER A 121 -6.00 -29.28 -11.70
N SER A 122 -5.27 -29.84 -12.68
CA SER A 122 -5.84 -30.67 -13.75
C SER A 122 -5.73 -32.16 -13.40
N GLY A 123 -6.78 -32.68 -12.77
CA GLY A 123 -6.99 -34.11 -12.48
C GLY A 123 -7.17 -35.02 -13.72
N GLY A 124 -6.40 -34.81 -14.78
CA GLY A 124 -6.45 -35.63 -15.98
C GLY A 124 -5.33 -35.31 -16.98
N SER A 125 -4.46 -36.30 -17.22
CA SER A 125 -3.74 -36.67 -18.45
C SER A 125 -3.21 -35.62 -19.48
N GLU A 126 -3.19 -34.32 -19.22
CA GLU A 126 -2.48 -33.33 -20.04
C GLU A 126 -1.17 -32.91 -19.37
N GLU A 127 -0.11 -32.76 -20.16
CA GLU A 127 1.19 -32.27 -19.70
C GLU A 127 1.03 -30.90 -19.02
N VAL A 128 1.30 -30.84 -17.71
CA VAL A 128 1.24 -29.61 -16.95
C VAL A 128 2.38 -28.69 -17.41
N LEU A 129 2.04 -27.71 -18.25
CA LEU A 129 3.00 -26.72 -18.71
C LEU A 129 3.33 -25.75 -17.56
N PRO A 130 4.62 -25.45 -17.33
CA PRO A 130 5.00 -24.50 -16.31
C PRO A 130 4.54 -23.09 -16.67
N ILE A 131 4.07 -22.36 -15.67
CA ILE A 131 3.67 -20.96 -15.79
C ILE A 131 4.76 -20.10 -15.14
N TYR A 132 5.23 -19.11 -15.87
CA TYR A 132 6.21 -18.15 -15.38
C TYR A 132 5.50 -16.82 -15.11
N LEU A 133 5.53 -16.35 -13.86
CA LEU A 133 5.17 -14.99 -13.50
C LEU A 133 6.44 -14.15 -13.54
N ILE A 134 6.37 -12.99 -14.19
CA ILE A 134 7.50 -12.08 -14.39
C ILE A 134 7.08 -10.67 -14.00
N ILE A 135 7.89 -9.97 -13.22
CA ILE A 135 7.75 -8.52 -13.01
C ILE A 135 9.05 -7.80 -13.35
N TYR A 136 8.92 -6.60 -13.90
CA TYR A 136 9.99 -5.63 -14.05
C TYR A 136 9.79 -4.60 -12.96
N SER A 137 10.82 -4.35 -12.15
CA SER A 137 10.71 -3.51 -10.97
C SER A 137 11.96 -2.68 -10.77
N LEU A 138 11.78 -1.51 -10.15
CA LEU A 138 12.86 -0.83 -9.44
C LEU A 138 13.10 -1.54 -8.10
N VAL A 139 14.29 -1.33 -7.53
CA VAL A 139 14.70 -1.95 -6.26
C VAL A 139 15.23 -0.87 -5.33
N PHE A 140 14.80 -0.93 -4.08
CA PHE A 140 15.32 -0.14 -2.99
C PHE A 140 15.60 -1.07 -1.80
N GLU A 141 16.80 -0.96 -1.23
CA GLU A 141 17.31 -1.86 -0.19
C GLU A 141 17.11 -3.35 -0.51
N MET A 142 17.50 -3.78 -1.71
CA MET A 142 17.37 -5.18 -2.16
C MET A 142 15.92 -5.73 -2.10
N SER A 143 14.91 -4.86 -2.13
CA SER A 143 13.50 -5.24 -2.23
C SER A 143 12.84 -4.57 -3.44
N PRO A 144 11.92 -5.26 -4.16
CA PRO A 144 11.09 -4.62 -5.18
C PRO A 144 10.34 -3.43 -4.56
N SER A 145 10.46 -2.25 -5.17
CA SER A 145 9.94 -0.99 -4.62
C SER A 145 8.87 -0.35 -5.52
N PHE A 146 8.98 -0.53 -6.83
CA PHE A 146 8.04 -0.01 -7.81
C PHE A 146 7.94 -0.95 -9.01
N ILE A 147 6.77 -1.57 -9.19
CA ILE A 147 6.50 -2.48 -10.29
C ILE A 147 6.21 -1.66 -11.54
N ILE A 148 7.06 -1.81 -12.55
CA ILE A 148 6.95 -1.14 -13.85
C ILE A 148 6.01 -1.91 -14.77
N MET A 149 6.11 -3.25 -14.77
CA MET A 149 5.32 -4.12 -15.62
C MET A 149 5.25 -5.52 -14.99
N ALA A 150 4.08 -6.15 -15.06
CA ALA A 150 3.90 -7.54 -14.67
C ALA A 150 3.24 -8.33 -15.81
N THR A 151 3.67 -9.57 -16.00
CA THR A 151 3.09 -10.47 -16.99
C THR A 151 3.27 -11.92 -16.59
N ALA A 152 2.49 -12.83 -17.18
CA ALA A 152 2.66 -14.26 -16.99
C ALA A 152 2.61 -15.00 -18.34
N THR A 153 3.45 -16.00 -18.52
CA THR A 153 3.49 -16.78 -19.76
C THR A 153 3.85 -18.23 -19.50
N SER A 154 3.31 -19.12 -20.33
CA SER A 154 3.71 -20.53 -20.44
C SER A 154 4.71 -20.76 -21.57
N SER A 155 4.87 -19.77 -22.47
CA SER A 155 5.75 -19.88 -23.63
C SER A 155 7.21 -19.64 -23.25
N ASP A 156 8.05 -20.67 -23.43
CA ASP A 156 9.50 -20.54 -23.23
C ASP A 156 10.13 -19.50 -24.18
N LYS A 157 9.68 -19.40 -25.44
CA LYS A 157 10.22 -18.41 -26.39
C LYS A 157 10.04 -16.97 -25.89
N LEU A 158 8.83 -16.63 -25.46
CA LEU A 158 8.54 -15.34 -24.84
C LEU A 158 9.35 -15.13 -23.55
N LEU A 159 9.44 -16.14 -22.68
CA LEU A 159 10.25 -16.08 -21.45
C LEU A 159 11.70 -15.71 -21.76
N GLN A 160 12.34 -16.37 -22.73
CA GLN A 160 13.72 -16.06 -23.11
C GLN A 160 13.88 -14.61 -23.61
N ARG A 161 12.88 -14.06 -24.32
CA ARG A 161 12.90 -12.65 -24.75
C ARG A 161 12.64 -11.65 -23.64
N LEU A 162 11.94 -12.05 -22.58
CA LEU A 162 11.69 -11.24 -21.40
C LEU A 162 12.85 -11.28 -20.40
N LYS A 163 13.75 -12.26 -20.50
CA LYS A 163 15.01 -12.34 -19.73
C LYS A 163 16.06 -11.41 -20.35
N ILE A 164 16.11 -10.17 -19.86
CA ILE A 164 17.00 -9.13 -20.38
C ILE A 164 18.07 -8.77 -19.33
N GLY A 165 19.30 -8.55 -19.78
CA GLY A 165 20.41 -8.17 -18.91
C GLY A 165 21.16 -9.37 -18.34
N ARG A 166 21.87 -9.15 -17.22
CA ARG A 166 22.67 -10.20 -16.58
C ARG A 166 21.85 -10.92 -15.51
N LYS A 167 21.91 -12.24 -15.46
CA LYS A 167 21.36 -13.02 -14.35
C LYS A 167 22.19 -12.77 -13.08
N LEU A 168 21.53 -12.59 -11.95
CA LEU A 168 22.21 -12.56 -10.65
C LEU A 168 22.44 -14.01 -10.19
N GLU A 169 23.68 -14.33 -9.82
CA GLU A 169 24.06 -15.67 -9.35
C GLU A 169 23.59 -15.92 -7.92
N ASP A 170 23.72 -14.89 -7.08
CA ASP A 170 23.25 -14.91 -5.70
C ASP A 170 22.08 -13.94 -5.53
N ILE A 171 20.96 -14.48 -5.04
CA ILE A 171 19.73 -13.76 -4.72
C ILE A 171 19.31 -13.97 -3.26
N SER A 172 20.19 -14.55 -2.43
CA SER A 172 19.89 -14.79 -1.01
C SER A 172 19.60 -13.49 -0.29
N ASP A 173 20.33 -12.43 -0.61
CA ASP A 173 20.13 -11.11 -0.01
C ASP A 173 18.76 -10.54 -0.35
N PHE A 174 18.31 -10.65 -1.60
CA PHE A 174 16.95 -10.27 -2.00
C PHE A 174 15.89 -11.06 -1.25
N THR A 175 16.11 -12.36 -1.06
CA THR A 175 15.15 -13.24 -0.38
C THR A 175 15.14 -13.00 1.13
N ALA A 176 16.32 -12.86 1.74
CA ALA A 176 16.49 -12.61 3.17
C ALA A 176 15.96 -11.23 3.54
N LYS A 177 16.24 -10.23 2.70
CA LYS A 177 15.72 -8.87 2.85
C LYS A 177 14.22 -8.88 2.56
N ALA A 178 13.67 -9.46 1.50
CA ALA A 178 12.21 -9.54 1.34
C ALA A 178 11.48 -10.26 2.51
N ARG A 179 12.16 -11.18 3.22
CA ARG A 179 11.66 -11.79 4.48
C ARG A 179 11.85 -10.92 5.72
N SER A 180 12.78 -9.98 5.71
CA SER A 180 13.19 -9.14 6.85
C SER A 180 12.72 -7.69 6.74
N SER A 181 12.87 -7.06 5.57
CA SER A 181 12.23 -5.81 5.15
C SER A 181 10.81 -6.08 4.68
N THR A 182 9.94 -6.28 5.65
CA THR A 182 8.54 -5.85 5.59
C THR A 182 8.51 -4.30 5.60
N THR A 183 9.18 -3.67 4.62
CA THR A 183 9.34 -2.22 4.52
C THR A 183 9.09 -1.74 3.08
N LYS A 184 7.96 -1.05 2.91
CA LYS A 184 7.59 -0.10 1.83
C LYS A 184 7.06 -0.61 0.47
N VAL A 185 6.59 -1.85 0.36
CA VAL A 185 5.43 -2.15 -0.51
C VAL A 185 4.36 -2.69 0.41
N MET A 186 3.12 -2.20 0.30
CA MET A 186 1.96 -2.63 1.09
C MET A 186 1.90 -4.16 1.23
N GLN A 187 2.48 -4.70 2.30
CA GLN A 187 2.19 -6.01 2.84
C GLN A 187 1.92 -5.79 4.30
N ILE A 188 0.66 -5.49 4.59
CA ILE A 188 0.06 -5.86 5.87
C ILE A 188 0.40 -7.35 6.03
N ASP A 189 1.19 -7.69 7.04
CA ASP A 189 1.59 -9.06 7.36
C ASP A 189 0.38 -9.99 7.23
N THR A 190 0.53 -11.18 6.63
CA THR A 190 -0.59 -12.11 6.44
C THR A 190 -1.25 -12.45 7.78
N GLU A 191 -0.49 -12.45 8.87
CA GLU A 191 -1.00 -12.60 10.23
C GLU A 191 -1.82 -11.37 10.66
N VAL A 192 -1.39 -10.15 10.30
CA VAL A 192 -2.15 -8.92 10.52
C VAL A 192 -3.39 -8.85 9.63
N ILE A 193 -3.33 -9.26 8.37
CA ILE A 193 -4.51 -9.32 7.49
C ILE A 193 -5.52 -10.29 8.09
N THR A 194 -5.08 -11.49 8.47
CA THR A 194 -5.97 -12.49 9.09
C THR A 194 -6.56 -11.97 10.40
N LEU A 195 -5.75 -11.28 11.22
CA LEU A 195 -6.21 -10.62 12.44
C LEU A 195 -7.23 -9.52 12.12
N LEU A 196 -6.95 -8.62 11.17
CA LEU A 196 -7.83 -7.52 10.78
C LEU A 196 -9.13 -8.04 10.16
N GLU A 197 -9.11 -9.10 9.35
CA GLU A 197 -10.28 -9.75 8.76
C GLU A 197 -11.16 -10.41 9.82
N SER A 198 -10.53 -11.09 10.79
CA SER A 198 -11.22 -11.66 11.96
C SER A 198 -11.89 -10.55 12.79
N LYS A 199 -11.14 -9.48 13.12
CA LYS A 199 -11.67 -8.33 13.87
C LYS A 199 -12.77 -7.62 13.09
N ARG A 200 -12.64 -7.46 11.77
CA ARG A 200 -13.65 -6.84 10.89
C ARG A 200 -14.95 -7.65 10.90
N SER A 201 -14.85 -8.96 10.80
CA SER A 201 -16.02 -9.85 10.82
C SER A 201 -16.76 -9.76 12.16
N SER A 202 -16.02 -9.77 13.27
CA SER A 202 -16.58 -9.63 14.62
C SER A 202 -17.23 -8.25 14.84
N LEU A 203 -16.54 -7.17 14.46
CA LEU A 203 -17.05 -5.81 14.58
C LEU A 203 -18.28 -5.57 13.71
N LEU A 204 -18.30 -6.10 12.48
CA LEU A 204 -19.45 -6.00 11.58
C LEU A 204 -20.65 -6.77 12.14
N ALA A 205 -20.46 -7.98 12.66
CA ALA A 205 -21.54 -8.72 13.30
C ALA A 205 -22.13 -7.98 14.51
N ASN A 206 -21.27 -7.35 15.32
CA ASN A 206 -21.71 -6.50 16.43
C ASN A 206 -22.47 -5.26 15.95
N LEU A 207 -22.03 -4.62 14.88
CA LEU A 207 -22.73 -3.49 14.27
C LEU A 207 -24.13 -3.91 13.78
N LEU A 208 -24.20 -4.99 12.98
CA LEU A 208 -25.45 -5.46 12.39
C LEU A 208 -26.47 -5.94 13.42
N SER A 209 -26.02 -6.55 14.52
CA SER A 209 -26.91 -7.02 15.60
C SER A 209 -27.46 -5.89 16.49
N ARG A 210 -26.80 -4.73 16.53
CA ARG A 210 -27.16 -3.60 17.40
C ARG A 210 -27.86 -2.47 16.65
N ARG A 211 -27.71 -2.43 15.32
CA ARG A 211 -28.32 -1.40 14.48
C ARG A 211 -29.84 -1.50 14.52
N VAL A 212 -30.49 -0.36 14.76
CA VAL A 212 -31.95 -0.23 14.63
C VAL A 212 -32.36 0.00 13.18
N ALA A 213 -33.55 -0.46 12.81
CA ALA A 213 -34.06 -0.34 11.43
C ALA A 213 -34.20 1.12 10.96
N THR A 214 -34.39 2.06 11.90
CA THR A 214 -34.54 3.50 11.64
C THR A 214 -33.22 4.23 11.41
N ASP A 215 -32.08 3.59 11.63
CA ASP A 215 -30.76 4.17 11.38
C ASP A 215 -30.42 4.20 9.87
N ILE A 216 -29.28 4.76 9.50
CA ILE A 216 -28.77 4.78 8.11
C ILE A 216 -28.61 3.35 7.60
N ALA A 217 -29.30 3.01 6.49
CA ALA A 217 -29.26 1.69 5.87
C ALA A 217 -27.83 1.27 5.50
N PHE A 218 -27.49 0.00 5.73
CA PHE A 218 -26.15 -0.52 5.46
C PHE A 218 -25.75 -0.32 4.00
N GLU A 219 -26.70 -0.50 3.08
CA GLU A 219 -26.53 -0.31 1.65
C GLU A 219 -26.16 1.13 1.29
N LYS A 220 -26.45 2.10 2.17
CA LYS A 220 -26.17 3.53 1.96
C LYS A 220 -24.85 3.98 2.55
N PHE A 221 -24.08 3.12 3.22
CA PHE A 221 -22.83 3.52 3.86
C PHE A 221 -21.83 4.12 2.86
N HIS A 222 -21.80 3.60 1.64
CA HIS A 222 -20.93 4.10 0.57
C HIS A 222 -21.17 5.60 0.24
N GLU A 223 -22.39 6.11 0.45
CA GLU A 223 -22.72 7.54 0.22
C GLU A 223 -21.98 8.47 1.20
N TYR A 224 -21.47 7.92 2.31
CA TYR A 224 -20.82 8.63 3.40
C TYR A 224 -19.30 8.42 3.43
N GLU A 225 -18.72 7.63 2.54
CA GLU A 225 -17.26 7.34 2.54
C GLU A 225 -16.39 8.60 2.44
N LYS A 226 -16.88 9.68 1.83
CA LYS A 226 -16.19 10.98 1.76
C LYS A 226 -15.86 11.57 3.14
N PHE A 227 -16.57 11.19 4.21
CA PHE A 227 -16.33 11.66 5.58
C PHE A 227 -15.27 10.83 6.32
N TYR A 228 -14.82 9.73 5.74
CA TYR A 228 -13.87 8.81 6.35
C TYR A 228 -12.53 9.47 6.70
N GLN A 229 -11.90 10.13 5.73
CA GLN A 229 -10.57 10.73 5.91
C GLN A 229 -10.60 11.86 6.95
N ASP A 230 -11.65 12.69 6.92
CA ASP A 230 -11.79 13.78 7.89
C ASP A 230 -12.04 13.25 9.31
N THR A 231 -12.83 12.19 9.46
CA THR A 231 -13.07 11.55 10.76
C THR A 231 -11.80 10.91 11.33
N LEU A 232 -10.97 10.30 10.49
CA LEU A 232 -9.74 9.66 10.92
C LEU A 232 -8.66 10.69 11.31
N ASN A 233 -8.51 11.76 10.54
CA ASN A 233 -7.47 12.78 10.75
C ASN A 233 -7.87 13.84 11.79
N ASN A 234 -9.15 14.18 11.87
CA ASN A 234 -9.68 15.25 12.73
C ASN A 234 -10.89 14.76 13.59
N PRO A 235 -10.78 13.67 14.36
CA PRO A 235 -11.88 13.17 15.18
C PRO A 235 -12.29 14.19 16.25
N ASP A 236 -13.58 14.27 16.56
CA ASP A 236 -14.06 15.06 17.70
C ASP A 236 -13.81 14.32 19.02
N GLU A 237 -13.92 12.99 18.99
CA GLU A 237 -13.72 12.13 20.14
C GLU A 237 -12.95 10.85 19.77
N ILE A 238 -12.06 10.41 20.68
CA ILE A 238 -11.35 9.13 20.57
C ILE A 238 -11.55 8.34 21.86
N TYR A 239 -12.07 7.13 21.72
CA TYR A 239 -12.28 6.16 22.81
C TYR A 239 -11.47 4.89 22.57
N SER A 240 -11.13 4.18 23.64
CA SER A 240 -10.44 2.89 23.59
C SER A 240 -11.18 1.86 24.45
N PHE A 241 -11.52 0.71 23.88
CA PHE A 241 -12.13 -0.41 24.60
C PHE A 241 -11.47 -1.74 24.19
N GLN A 242 -11.55 -2.73 25.07
CA GLN A 242 -11.06 -4.08 24.77
C GLN A 242 -12.15 -4.93 24.12
N ASP A 243 -11.77 -5.70 23.11
CA ASP A 243 -12.63 -6.75 22.57
C ASP A 243 -12.56 -8.04 23.40
N LYS A 244 -13.34 -9.04 22.98
CA LYS A 244 -13.45 -10.33 23.67
C LYS A 244 -12.14 -11.11 23.73
N ASP A 245 -11.19 -10.81 22.85
CA ASP A 245 -9.89 -11.48 22.77
C ASP A 245 -8.79 -10.65 23.45
N GLY A 246 -9.16 -9.57 24.18
CA GLY A 246 -8.23 -8.67 24.86
C GLY A 246 -7.52 -7.66 23.95
N GLY A 247 -7.93 -7.54 22.68
CA GLY A 247 -7.38 -6.58 21.74
C GLY A 247 -7.94 -5.16 21.98
N ASN A 248 -7.08 -4.15 21.89
CA ASN A 248 -7.50 -2.74 22.02
C ASN A 248 -8.10 -2.22 20.70
N ILE A 249 -9.35 -1.78 20.76
CA ILE A 249 -10.07 -1.13 19.67
C ILE A 249 -10.23 0.35 20.00
N PHE A 250 -9.85 1.20 19.05
CA PHE A 250 -9.99 2.64 19.12
C PHE A 250 -11.17 3.08 18.26
N SER A 251 -12.03 3.91 18.84
CA SER A 251 -13.19 4.49 18.17
C SER A 251 -12.93 5.97 17.91
N TYR A 252 -12.78 6.32 16.64
CA TYR A 252 -12.63 7.69 16.16
C TYR A 252 -14.00 8.18 15.73
N ILE A 253 -14.53 9.19 16.40
CA ILE A 253 -15.91 9.65 16.20
C ILE A 253 -15.88 11.12 15.82
N LYS A 254 -16.62 11.46 14.75
CA LYS A 254 -16.82 12.85 14.32
C LYS A 254 -18.28 13.10 13.98
N ALA A 255 -18.81 14.23 14.44
CA ALA A 255 -20.13 14.70 14.05
C ALA A 255 -20.05 15.43 12.71
N HIS A 256 -20.98 15.09 11.81
CA HIS A 256 -21.08 15.68 10.48
C HIS A 256 -22.51 16.15 10.23
N GLU A 257 -22.66 17.12 9.33
CA GLU A 257 -23.96 17.58 8.85
C GLU A 257 -23.98 17.57 7.32
N GLU A 258 -24.93 16.86 6.74
CA GLU A 258 -25.16 16.89 5.30
C GLU A 258 -26.66 16.94 4.99
N LYS A 259 -27.04 17.84 4.05
CA LYS A 259 -28.45 18.01 3.62
C LYS A 259 -29.42 18.20 4.80
N ARG A 260 -29.00 18.97 5.83
CA ARG A 260 -29.75 19.23 7.07
C ARG A 260 -30.02 17.99 7.94
N ARG A 261 -29.19 16.95 7.83
CA ARG A 261 -29.20 15.79 8.72
C ARG A 261 -27.85 15.70 9.42
N SER A 262 -27.88 15.76 10.74
CA SER A 262 -26.70 15.51 11.57
C SER A 262 -26.56 14.01 11.82
N PHE A 263 -25.33 13.52 11.73
CA PHE A 263 -24.99 12.12 11.99
C PHE A 263 -23.58 12.03 12.56
N TYR A 264 -23.26 10.89 13.17
CA TYR A 264 -21.91 10.56 13.60
C TYR A 264 -21.27 9.65 12.56
N TYR A 265 -20.04 9.94 12.17
CA TYR A 265 -19.20 9.01 11.43
C TYR A 265 -18.20 8.39 12.39
N ILE A 266 -18.16 7.06 12.41
CA ILE A 266 -17.34 6.29 13.36
C ILE A 266 -16.34 5.47 12.56
N VAL A 267 -15.06 5.54 12.92
CA VAL A 267 -13.98 4.70 12.39
C VAL A 267 -13.37 3.90 13.54
N LEU A 268 -13.47 2.57 13.45
CA LEU A 268 -12.91 1.64 14.41
C LEU A 268 -11.53 1.20 13.92
N CYS A 269 -10.52 1.39 14.76
CA CYS A 269 -9.13 1.09 14.48
C CYS A 269 -8.56 0.10 15.50
N VAL A 270 -7.65 -0.76 15.07
CA VAL A 270 -6.86 -1.62 15.95
C VAL A 270 -5.42 -1.11 15.94
N LYS A 271 -4.78 -1.06 17.12
CA LYS A 271 -3.34 -0.85 17.20
C LYS A 271 -2.65 -2.20 17.22
N SER A 272 -1.68 -2.39 16.33
CA SER A 272 -0.80 -3.56 16.37
C SER A 272 0.57 -3.15 16.89
N SER A 273 1.04 -3.79 17.95
CA SER A 273 2.42 -3.73 18.42
C SER A 273 3.20 -4.85 17.76
N LEU A 274 3.68 -4.65 16.54
CA LEU A 274 4.51 -5.62 15.82
C LEU A 274 5.98 -5.23 15.76
N ARG A 275 6.41 -4.29 16.58
CA ARG A 275 7.80 -3.88 16.65
C ARG A 275 8.22 -3.77 18.10
N ASP A 276 9.25 -4.54 18.47
CA ASP A 276 10.00 -4.39 19.72
C ASP A 276 10.78 -3.06 19.80
N SER A 277 10.64 -2.17 18.80
CA SER A 277 11.10 -0.79 18.87
C SER A 277 9.94 0.14 19.25
N SER A 278 10.12 0.86 20.35
CA SER A 278 9.14 1.67 21.07
C SER A 278 8.56 2.90 20.34
N GLU A 279 8.70 3.05 19.03
CA GLU A 279 8.44 4.34 18.36
C GLU A 279 7.44 4.35 17.19
N GLU A 280 6.95 3.21 16.67
CA GLU A 280 5.91 3.24 15.63
C GLU A 280 4.79 2.21 15.86
N GLN A 281 3.78 2.60 16.65
CA GLN A 281 2.51 1.87 16.72
C GLN A 281 1.67 2.18 15.46
N GLY A 282 1.50 1.20 14.58
CA GLY A 282 0.59 1.33 13.43
C GLY A 282 -0.88 1.31 13.86
N ILE A 283 -1.67 2.28 13.40
CA ILE A 283 -3.12 2.34 13.59
C ILE A 283 -3.79 1.83 12.32
N PHE A 284 -4.50 0.71 12.42
CA PHE A 284 -5.15 0.05 11.29
C PHE A 284 -6.66 0.21 11.37
N PRO A 285 -7.30 0.95 10.44
CA PRO A 285 -8.74 1.05 10.38
C PRO A 285 -9.35 -0.28 9.93
N VAL A 286 -10.36 -0.76 10.66
CA VAL A 286 -10.97 -2.07 10.49
C VAL A 286 -12.39 -1.97 9.94
N LEU A 287 -13.16 -1.02 10.47
CA LEU A 287 -14.56 -0.81 10.09
C LEU A 287 -14.89 0.67 10.23
N SER A 288 -15.66 1.22 9.29
CA SER A 288 -16.23 2.56 9.43
C SER A 288 -17.68 2.58 8.99
N PHE A 289 -18.47 3.43 9.63
CA PHE A 289 -19.88 3.54 9.33
C PHE A 289 -20.46 4.87 9.83
N PRO A 290 -21.46 5.41 9.14
CA PRO A 290 -22.28 6.50 9.65
C PRO A 290 -23.41 5.97 10.54
N THR A 291 -23.83 6.75 11.54
CA THR A 291 -25.00 6.45 12.35
C THR A 291 -25.69 7.72 12.83
N THR A 292 -27.02 7.68 12.89
CA THR A 292 -27.87 8.64 13.60
C THR A 292 -28.39 8.08 14.92
N ASP A 293 -28.15 6.79 15.18
CA ASP A 293 -28.62 6.12 16.38
C ASP A 293 -27.75 6.47 17.59
N VAL A 294 -28.37 7.15 18.55
CA VAL A 294 -27.73 7.59 19.80
C VAL A 294 -27.28 6.40 20.65
N ALA A 295 -28.00 5.28 20.62
CA ALA A 295 -27.63 4.09 21.36
C ALA A 295 -26.36 3.45 20.78
N LEU A 296 -26.27 3.37 19.45
CA LEU A 296 -25.10 2.87 18.74
C LEU A 296 -23.90 3.80 18.92
N TYR A 297 -24.09 5.12 18.81
CA TYR A 297 -23.07 6.11 19.14
C TYR A 297 -22.55 5.94 20.58
N SER A 298 -23.45 5.83 21.56
CA SER A 298 -23.09 5.68 22.97
C SER A 298 -22.32 4.39 23.23
N TYR A 299 -22.65 3.32 22.52
CA TYR A 299 -21.96 2.04 22.62
C TYR A 299 -20.50 2.14 22.16
N TYR A 300 -20.23 2.80 21.03
CA TYR A 300 -18.87 3.01 20.53
C TYR A 300 -18.12 4.15 21.22
N ARG A 301 -18.79 4.83 22.15
CA ARG A 301 -18.24 5.78 23.11
C ARG A 301 -17.87 5.12 24.45
N SER A 302 -17.67 3.80 24.45
CA SER A 302 -17.36 3.02 25.65
C SER A 302 -15.85 2.90 25.89
N GLY A 303 -15.49 2.57 27.13
CA GLY A 303 -14.10 2.41 27.54
C GLY A 303 -13.42 3.72 27.98
N GLU A 304 -12.10 3.76 27.84
CA GLU A 304 -11.28 4.90 28.25
C GLU A 304 -11.32 6.01 27.20
N LYS A 305 -11.59 7.25 27.63
CA LYS A 305 -11.52 8.40 26.75
C LYS A 305 -10.07 8.82 26.54
N ILE A 306 -9.58 8.72 25.32
CA ILE A 306 -8.20 9.03 24.96
C ILE A 306 -8.05 10.51 24.57
N SER A 307 -9.01 11.03 23.82
CA SER A 307 -9.01 12.43 23.38
C SER A 307 -10.42 12.94 23.07
N GLY A 308 -10.58 14.26 23.07
CA GLY A 308 -11.84 14.93 22.81
C GLY A 308 -12.40 15.60 24.06
N GLY A 309 -12.63 16.90 23.97
CA GLY A 309 -13.44 17.68 24.89
C GLY A 309 -14.28 18.60 24.02
N PHE A 310 -15.55 18.79 24.36
CA PHE A 310 -16.41 19.74 23.67
C PHE A 310 -15.66 21.07 23.50
N LYS A 311 -15.37 21.45 22.24
CA LYS A 311 -15.16 22.86 21.94
C LYS A 311 -16.54 23.50 22.02
N ASN A 312 -16.81 24.14 23.16
CA ASN A 312 -17.89 25.13 23.25
C ASN A 312 -17.65 26.25 22.26
#